data_AF-A0A1H7R1G8-F1
#
_entry.id   AF-A0A1H7R1G8-F1
#
_cell.length_a   1.000
_cell.length_b   1.000
_cell.length_c   1.000
_cell.angle_alpha   90.00
_cell.angle_beta   90.00
_cell.angle_gamma   90.00
#
_symmetry.space_group_name_H-M   'P 1'
#
loop_
_entity.id
_entity.type
_entity.pdbx_description
1 polymer ?
#
loop_
_entity_poly.entity_id
_entity_poly.type
_entity_poly.pdbx_seq_one_letter_code
_entity_poly.pdbx_strand_id
1 'polypeptide(L)'
;MKMLLHELHPSVVHAPLALLPTAAVADLIAVTSGDRAWAKVGRRLWIAGSLSGLFAGLAGLAASQEVKLDEPRARDMVFLHGLGNGFIMAGAVGVTLWRLRRPPSPGQVVLGLLANTAALYTATLGGKMVYELGVGINPMPVDAVSGTSKGPALLSKEAPRALVSDALQGVRWLFGRAKRLFAGTQPLEPGAQGFGPGYEGPSVGLEALSPKAPVPGPEVPRA
;
A
#
# COMPACT_ATOMS: atom_id res chain seq x y z
N MET A 1 5.28 -23.73 -3.88
CA MET A 1 5.34 -22.34 -4.40
C MET A 1 6.19 -21.52 -3.45
N LYS A 2 7.03 -20.61 -3.94
CA LYS A 2 7.86 -19.72 -3.09
C LYS A 2 7.23 -18.33 -3.12
N MET A 3 6.97 -17.76 -1.95
CA MET A 3 6.53 -16.36 -1.84
C MET A 3 7.67 -15.44 -2.28
N LEU A 4 7.35 -14.42 -3.07
CA LEU A 4 8.30 -13.37 -3.51
C LEU A 4 8.32 -12.22 -2.50
N LEU A 5 9.40 -11.45 -2.47
CA LEU A 5 9.57 -10.39 -1.48
C LEU A 5 8.49 -9.30 -1.58
N HIS A 6 8.12 -8.83 -2.78
CA HIS A 6 7.02 -7.88 -2.95
C HIS A 6 5.64 -8.38 -2.47
N GLU A 7 5.42 -9.69 -2.39
CA GLU A 7 4.17 -10.28 -1.87
C GLU A 7 4.08 -10.16 -0.34
N LEU A 8 5.17 -9.80 0.35
CA LEU A 8 5.21 -9.66 1.79
C LEU A 8 4.28 -8.54 2.28
N HIS A 9 4.26 -7.39 1.59
CA HIS A 9 3.43 -6.24 1.98
C HIS A 9 1.93 -6.58 2.06
N PRO A 10 1.28 -7.07 0.98
CA PRO A 10 -0.14 -7.44 1.06
C PRO A 10 -0.38 -8.60 2.04
N SER A 11 0.60 -9.45 2.30
CA SER A 11 0.48 -10.52 3.29
C SER A 11 0.39 -10.01 4.73
N VAL A 12 1.04 -8.89 5.07
CA VAL A 12 1.18 -8.42 6.47
C VAL A 12 0.41 -7.14 6.79
N VAL A 13 -0.07 -6.41 5.78
CA VAL A 13 -0.79 -5.14 5.96
C VAL A 13 -2.12 -5.27 6.72
N HIS A 14 -2.71 -6.47 6.77
CA HIS A 14 -3.94 -6.74 7.51
C HIS A 14 -3.79 -6.49 9.02
N ALA A 15 -2.61 -6.74 9.59
CA ALA A 15 -2.37 -6.56 11.01
C ALA A 15 -2.53 -5.09 11.46
N PRO A 16 -1.81 -4.10 10.91
CA PRO A 16 -2.01 -2.71 11.29
C PRO A 16 -3.40 -2.19 10.93
N LEU A 17 -3.98 -2.65 9.81
CA LEU A 17 -5.34 -2.29 9.41
C LEU A 17 -6.41 -2.76 10.41
N ALA A 18 -6.19 -3.87 11.12
CA ALA A 18 -7.09 -4.30 12.17
C ALA A 18 -6.76 -3.64 13.52
N LEU A 19 -5.47 -3.58 13.88
CA LEU A 19 -5.02 -3.19 15.22
C LEU A 19 -5.18 -1.69 15.50
N LEU A 20 -4.88 -0.81 14.53
CA LEU A 20 -4.93 0.64 14.74
C LEU A 20 -6.37 1.19 14.89
N PRO A 21 -7.36 0.76 14.07
CA PRO A 21 -8.76 1.11 14.33
C PRO A 21 -9.26 0.56 15.67
N THR A 22 -8.91 -0.69 15.98
CA THR A 22 -9.30 -1.32 17.25
C THR A 22 -8.69 -0.57 18.45
N ALA A 23 -7.45 -0.07 18.33
CA ALA A 23 -6.81 0.76 19.34
C ALA A 23 -7.58 2.08 19.57
N ALA A 24 -8.00 2.75 18.50
CA ALA A 24 -8.80 3.97 18.58
C ALA A 24 -10.18 3.72 19.21
N VAL A 25 -10.83 2.60 18.89
CA VAL A 25 -12.10 2.18 19.50
C VAL A 25 -11.92 1.84 20.99
N ALA A 26 -10.86 1.11 21.36
CA ALA A 26 -10.57 0.82 22.76
C ALA A 26 -10.33 2.11 23.57
N ASP A 27 -9.67 3.10 22.97
CA ASP A 27 -9.48 4.42 23.58
C ASP A 27 -10.80 5.21 23.69
N LEU A 28 -11.68 5.11 22.69
CA LEU A 28 -13.03 5.70 22.76
C LEU A 28 -13.85 5.10 23.92
N ILE A 29 -13.84 3.76 24.05
CA ILE A 29 -14.51 3.07 25.15
C ILE A 29 -13.93 3.55 26.48
N ALA A 30 -12.60 3.63 26.61
CA ALA A 30 -11.95 4.09 27.83
C ALA A 30 -12.34 5.52 28.22
N VAL A 31 -12.45 6.44 27.24
CA VAL A 31 -12.84 7.84 27.49
C VAL A 31 -14.31 7.97 27.87
N THR A 32 -15.19 7.20 27.23
CA THR A 32 -16.64 7.30 27.43
C THR A 32 -17.12 6.57 28.69
N SER A 33 -16.50 5.43 29.01
CA SER A 33 -16.85 4.64 30.19
C SER A 33 -16.04 4.98 31.44
N GLY A 34 -14.87 5.60 31.29
CA GLY A 34 -13.90 5.77 32.37
C GLY A 34 -13.14 4.49 32.77
N ASP A 35 -13.35 3.37 32.05
CA ASP A 35 -12.73 2.09 32.38
C ASP A 35 -11.23 2.07 32.02
N ARG A 36 -10.40 1.95 33.06
CA ARG A 36 -8.94 1.89 32.95
C ARG A 36 -8.44 0.59 32.30
N ALA A 37 -9.24 -0.48 32.29
CA ALA A 37 -8.91 -1.73 31.60
C ALA A 37 -8.84 -1.49 30.09
N TRP A 38 -9.84 -0.81 29.52
CA TRP A 38 -9.85 -0.42 28.10
C TRP A 38 -8.70 0.52 27.75
N ALA A 39 -8.31 1.44 28.63
CA ALA A 39 -7.13 2.28 28.42
C ALA A 39 -5.82 1.45 28.33
N LYS A 40 -5.71 0.35 29.10
CA LYS A 40 -4.57 -0.57 29.04
C LYS A 40 -4.58 -1.40 27.75
N VAL A 41 -5.75 -1.85 27.32
CA VAL A 41 -5.95 -2.57 26.05
C VAL A 41 -5.57 -1.67 24.87
N GLY A 42 -6.13 -0.46 24.79
CA GLY A 42 -5.83 0.50 23.73
C GLY A 42 -4.34 0.81 23.62
N ARG A 43 -3.64 1.01 24.75
CA ARG A 43 -2.19 1.21 24.76
C ARG A 43 -1.42 0.03 24.13
N ARG A 44 -1.79 -1.21 24.44
CA ARG A 44 -1.15 -2.41 23.87
C ARG A 44 -1.42 -2.54 22.38
N LEU A 45 -2.64 -2.23 21.96
CA LEU A 45 -3.03 -2.25 20.54
C LEU A 45 -2.30 -1.17 19.73
N TRP A 46 -2.11 0.03 20.27
CA TRP A 46 -1.30 1.07 19.63
C TRP A 46 0.15 0.62 19.41
N ILE A 47 0.76 -0.03 20.41
CA ILE A 47 2.12 -0.58 20.28
C ILE A 47 2.16 -1.66 19.19
N ALA A 48 1.29 -2.67 19.27
CA ALA A 48 1.28 -3.78 18.32
C ALA A 48 0.93 -3.32 16.90
N GLY A 49 -0.07 -2.45 16.76
CA GLY A 49 -0.48 -1.84 15.50
C GLY A 49 0.63 -0.98 14.89
N SER A 50 1.37 -0.22 15.70
CA SER A 50 2.47 0.60 15.18
C SER A 50 3.67 -0.23 14.76
N LEU A 51 4.04 -1.26 15.53
CA LEU A 51 5.15 -2.15 15.15
C LEU A 51 4.82 -2.92 13.86
N SER A 52 3.61 -3.48 13.76
CA SER A 52 3.17 -4.17 12.54
C SER A 52 3.01 -3.21 11.36
N GLY A 53 2.57 -1.96 11.60
CA GLY A 53 2.47 -0.91 10.59
C GLY A 53 3.83 -0.48 10.05
N LEU A 54 4.83 -0.31 10.92
CA LEU A 54 6.21 -0.03 10.50
C LEU A 54 6.78 -1.18 9.65
N PHE A 55 6.52 -2.43 10.05
CA PHE A 55 6.95 -3.59 9.29
C PHE A 55 6.25 -3.68 7.92
N ALA A 56 4.93 -3.48 7.88
CA ALA A 56 4.17 -3.45 6.63
C ALA A 56 4.60 -2.29 5.72
N GLY A 57 4.89 -1.12 6.28
CA GLY A 57 5.40 0.04 5.55
C GLY A 57 6.78 -0.22 4.95
N LEU A 58 7.69 -0.87 5.70
CA LEU A 58 8.99 -1.29 5.19
C LEU A 58 8.83 -2.25 4.00
N ALA A 59 7.99 -3.27 4.14
CA ALA A 59 7.69 -4.21 3.07
C ALA A 59 7.06 -3.51 1.85
N GLY A 60 6.18 -2.52 2.06
CA GLY A 60 5.55 -1.75 0.99
C GLY A 60 6.52 -0.86 0.24
N LEU A 61 7.47 -0.23 0.95
CA LEU A 61 8.55 0.54 0.33
C LEU A 61 9.43 -0.34 -0.55
N ALA A 62 9.80 -1.53 -0.10
CA ALA A 62 10.54 -2.48 -0.94
C ALA A 62 9.72 -2.95 -2.14
N ALA A 63 8.46 -3.38 -1.90
CA ALA A 63 7.56 -3.82 -2.96
C ALA A 63 7.39 -2.77 -4.07
N SER A 64 7.39 -1.47 -3.73
CA SER A 64 7.29 -0.38 -4.72
C SER A 64 8.41 -0.36 -5.76
N GLN A 65 9.56 -0.99 -5.48
CA GLN A 65 10.70 -1.08 -6.39
C GLN A 65 10.74 -2.41 -7.17
N GLU A 66 9.92 -3.37 -6.76
CA GLU A 66 9.83 -4.71 -7.36
C GLU A 66 8.60 -4.87 -8.27
N VAL A 67 7.70 -3.88 -8.31
CA VAL A 67 6.56 -3.88 -9.23
C VAL A 67 6.86 -3.04 -10.47
N LYS A 68 6.39 -3.47 -11.65
CA LYS A 68 6.46 -2.64 -12.85
C LYS A 68 5.41 -1.52 -12.75
N LEU A 69 5.83 -0.30 -13.06
CA LEU A 69 5.01 0.91 -13.00
C LEU A 69 5.14 1.68 -14.31
N ASP A 70 4.89 0.97 -15.40
CA ASP A 70 5.01 1.50 -16.76
C ASP A 70 3.91 2.54 -17.06
N GLU A 71 2.73 2.36 -16.45
CA GLU A 71 1.62 3.29 -16.55
C GLU A 71 1.78 4.50 -15.60
N PRO A 72 1.82 5.75 -16.10
CA PRO A 72 2.02 6.94 -15.28
C PRO A 72 1.01 7.09 -14.14
N ARG A 73 -0.28 6.78 -14.40
CA ARG A 73 -1.34 6.82 -13.37
C ARG A 73 -1.09 5.82 -12.25
N ALA A 74 -0.64 4.60 -12.57
CA ALA A 74 -0.31 3.59 -11.56
C ALA A 74 0.85 4.04 -10.69
N ARG A 75 1.89 4.62 -11.31
CA ARG A 75 3.06 5.15 -10.60
C ARG A 75 2.69 6.26 -9.62
N ASP A 76 1.82 7.19 -10.02
CA ASP A 76 1.38 8.27 -9.15
C ASP A 76 0.40 7.80 -8.07
N MET A 77 -0.41 6.78 -8.34
CA MET A 77 -1.25 6.16 -7.32
C MET A 77 -0.43 5.42 -6.25
N VAL A 78 0.63 4.69 -6.64
CA VAL A 78 1.61 4.10 -5.70
C VAL A 78 2.27 5.19 -4.85
N PHE A 79 2.61 6.33 -5.46
CA PHE A 79 3.21 7.45 -4.75
C PHE A 79 2.25 8.02 -3.69
N LEU A 80 1.00 8.30 -4.06
CA LEU A 80 0.00 8.83 -3.14
C LEU A 80 -0.34 7.84 -2.02
N HIS A 81 -0.45 6.55 -2.35
CA HIS A 81 -0.66 5.49 -1.37
C HIS A 81 0.51 5.42 -0.37
N GLY A 82 1.76 5.37 -0.87
CA GLY A 82 2.95 5.30 -0.03
C GLY A 82 3.13 6.55 0.85
N LEU A 83 2.96 7.74 0.29
CA LEU A 83 3.07 9.01 1.01
C LEU A 83 1.99 9.13 2.09
N GLY A 84 0.73 8.83 1.74
CA GLY A 84 -0.40 8.88 2.67
C GLY A 84 -0.21 7.92 3.85
N ASN A 85 0.18 6.68 3.58
CA ASN A 85 0.48 5.70 4.64
C ASN A 85 1.70 6.11 5.48
N GLY A 86 2.70 6.76 4.89
CA GLY A 86 3.82 7.35 5.63
C GLY A 86 3.37 8.36 6.69
N PHE A 87 2.46 9.29 6.34
CA PHE A 87 1.90 10.25 7.29
C PHE A 87 1.03 9.59 8.35
N ILE A 88 0.16 8.66 7.96
CA ILE A 88 -0.69 7.90 8.90
C ILE A 88 0.17 7.15 9.90
N MET A 89 1.24 6.48 9.43
CA MET A 89 2.15 5.74 10.28
C MET A 89 2.94 6.66 11.22
N ALA A 90 3.43 7.80 10.74
CA ALA A 90 4.08 8.80 11.60
C ALA A 90 3.13 9.28 12.72
N GLY A 91 1.86 9.53 12.38
CA GLY A 91 0.81 9.85 13.36
C GLY A 91 0.57 8.73 14.37
N ALA A 92 0.44 7.48 13.92
CA ALA A 92 0.23 6.32 14.79
C ALA A 92 1.43 6.09 15.75
N VAL A 93 2.67 6.28 15.29
CA VAL A 93 3.85 6.28 16.15
C VAL A 93 3.78 7.41 17.18
N GLY A 94 3.43 8.63 16.76
CA GLY A 94 3.25 9.77 17.66
C GLY A 94 2.21 9.51 18.75
N VAL A 95 1.05 8.97 18.37
CA VAL A 95 0.00 8.55 19.32
C VAL A 95 0.53 7.45 20.24
N THR A 96 1.23 6.45 19.71
CA THR A 96 1.81 5.37 20.54
C THR A 96 2.77 5.92 21.58
N LEU A 97 3.70 6.79 21.19
CA LEU A 97 4.65 7.42 22.11
C LEU A 97 3.94 8.27 23.18
N TRP A 98 2.90 9.00 22.80
CA TRP A 98 2.04 9.71 23.75
C TRP A 98 1.39 8.75 24.76
N ARG A 99 0.83 7.64 24.25
CA ARG A 99 0.15 6.60 25.03
C ARG A 99 1.02 5.81 25.96
N LEU A 100 2.33 5.77 25.74
CA LEU A 100 3.28 5.15 26.68
C LEU A 100 3.29 5.87 28.03
N ARG A 101 2.94 7.17 28.05
CA ARG A 101 3.04 8.02 29.24
C ARG A 101 1.71 8.58 29.72
N ARG A 102 0.65 8.51 28.90
CA ARG A 102 -0.62 9.19 29.16
C ARG A 102 -1.84 8.30 28.90
N PRO A 103 -2.95 8.52 29.65
CA PRO A 103 -4.25 7.92 29.35
C PRO A 103 -4.82 8.49 28.02
N PRO A 104 -5.88 7.89 27.46
CA PRO A 104 -6.53 8.45 26.29
C PRO A 104 -7.15 9.79 26.62
N SER A 105 -7.16 10.68 25.65
CA SER A 105 -7.96 11.91 25.69
C SER A 105 -8.98 11.91 24.54
N PRO A 106 -10.11 12.64 24.68
CA PRO A 106 -11.08 12.78 23.61
C PRO A 106 -10.45 13.29 22.30
N GLY A 107 -9.54 14.27 22.38
CA GLY A 107 -8.87 14.82 21.20
C GLY A 107 -8.00 13.80 20.47
N GLN A 108 -7.29 12.94 21.21
CA GLN A 108 -6.50 11.85 20.63
C GLN A 108 -7.39 10.79 19.97
N VAL A 109 -8.55 10.48 20.56
CA VAL A 109 -9.54 9.56 19.98
C VAL A 109 -10.06 10.09 18.65
N VAL A 110 -10.48 11.37 18.61
CA VAL A 110 -10.95 12.01 17.37
C VAL A 110 -9.87 11.97 16.30
N LEU A 111 -8.62 12.34 16.64
CA LEU A 111 -7.50 12.28 15.71
C LEU A 111 -7.25 10.85 15.20
N GLY A 112 -7.30 9.86 16.09
CA GLY A 112 -7.15 8.45 15.74
C GLY A 112 -8.24 7.97 14.78
N LEU A 113 -9.50 8.33 15.02
CA LEU A 113 -10.62 7.96 14.15
C LEU A 113 -10.51 8.63 12.77
N LEU A 114 -10.15 9.92 12.71
CA LEU A 114 -9.89 10.63 11.45
C LEU A 114 -8.74 10.00 10.66
N ALA A 115 -7.66 9.63 11.34
CA ALA A 115 -6.54 8.92 10.72
C ALA A 115 -6.96 7.55 10.15
N ASN A 116 -7.87 6.84 10.82
CA ASN A 116 -8.43 5.58 10.30
C ASN A 116 -9.31 5.81 9.05
N THR A 117 -10.06 6.90 8.99
CA THR A 117 -10.77 7.29 7.75
C THR A 117 -9.80 7.57 6.60
N ALA A 118 -8.69 8.27 6.88
CA ALA A 118 -7.63 8.48 5.90
C ALA A 118 -6.96 7.15 5.47
N ALA A 119 -6.79 6.21 6.39
CA ALA A 119 -6.28 4.87 6.08
C ALA A 119 -7.23 4.06 5.19
N LEU A 120 -8.55 4.22 5.35
CA LEU A 120 -9.52 3.59 4.45
C LEU A 120 -9.43 4.16 3.02
N TYR A 121 -9.19 5.46 2.89
CA TYR A 121 -8.90 6.07 1.59
C TYR A 121 -7.63 5.49 0.97
N THR A 122 -6.51 5.41 1.70
CA THR A 122 -5.27 4.83 1.16
C THR A 122 -5.44 3.33 0.85
N ALA A 123 -6.23 2.59 1.64
CA ALA A 123 -6.59 1.20 1.35
C ALA A 123 -7.40 1.08 0.04
N THR A 124 -8.28 2.03 -0.25
CA THR A 124 -9.00 2.10 -1.53
C THR A 124 -8.04 2.29 -2.70
N LEU A 125 -7.04 3.17 -2.57
CA LEU A 125 -5.97 3.29 -3.57
C LEU A 125 -5.22 1.97 -3.73
N GLY A 126 -4.91 1.28 -2.62
CA GLY A 126 -4.35 -0.07 -2.60
C GLY A 126 -5.14 -1.06 -3.46
N GLY A 127 -6.45 -1.13 -3.23
CA GLY A 127 -7.34 -1.98 -4.00
C GLY A 127 -7.35 -1.63 -5.49
N LYS A 128 -7.43 -0.34 -5.85
CA LYS A 128 -7.42 0.10 -7.25
C LYS A 128 -6.11 -0.22 -7.96
N MET A 129 -4.97 -0.06 -7.30
CA MET A 129 -3.66 -0.45 -7.85
C MET A 129 -3.65 -1.92 -8.28
N VAL A 130 -4.19 -2.80 -7.44
CA VAL A 130 -4.23 -4.24 -7.71
C VAL A 130 -5.31 -4.58 -8.74
N TYR A 131 -6.55 -4.18 -8.50
CA TYR A 131 -7.71 -4.65 -9.26
C TYR A 131 -7.99 -3.86 -10.54
N GLU A 132 -7.68 -2.56 -10.60
CA GLU A 132 -7.86 -1.75 -11.81
C GLU A 132 -6.58 -1.69 -12.67
N LEU A 133 -5.41 -1.60 -12.02
CA LEU A 133 -4.14 -1.29 -12.71
C LEU A 133 -3.16 -2.46 -12.76
N GLY A 134 -3.48 -3.60 -12.13
CA GLY A 134 -2.65 -4.81 -12.18
C GLY A 134 -1.28 -4.68 -11.50
N VAL A 135 -1.10 -3.71 -10.60
CA VAL A 135 0.17 -3.52 -9.87
C VAL A 135 0.44 -4.74 -8.99
N GLY A 136 1.60 -5.36 -9.19
CA GLY A 136 2.01 -6.56 -8.45
C GLY A 136 1.33 -7.85 -8.89
N ILE A 137 0.58 -7.84 -10.01
CA ILE A 137 0.01 -9.03 -10.63
C ILE A 137 0.89 -9.47 -11.80
N ASN A 138 1.06 -10.78 -11.99
CA ASN A 138 1.71 -11.31 -13.19
C ASN A 138 0.80 -11.15 -14.41
N PRO A 139 1.35 -10.80 -15.59
CA PRO A 139 0.55 -10.66 -16.80
C PRO A 139 -0.12 -11.99 -17.16
N MET A 140 -1.37 -11.91 -17.60
CA MET A 140 -2.11 -13.00 -18.23
C MET A 140 -2.81 -12.41 -19.47
N PRO A 141 -2.60 -12.84 -20.72
CA PRO A 141 -1.45 -13.47 -21.41
C PRO A 141 -0.31 -12.46 -21.74
N VAL A 142 0.63 -12.88 -22.61
CA VAL A 142 1.98 -12.32 -22.91
C VAL A 142 2.04 -10.81 -23.20
N ASP A 143 0.93 -10.21 -23.64
CA ASP A 143 0.90 -8.84 -24.16
C ASP A 143 0.47 -7.81 -23.11
N ALA A 144 0.18 -8.24 -21.87
CA ALA A 144 -0.27 -7.35 -20.81
C ALA A 144 0.87 -6.47 -20.27
N VAL A 145 0.60 -5.16 -20.18
CA VAL A 145 1.52 -4.09 -19.74
C VAL A 145 1.91 -4.23 -18.25
N SER A 146 1.18 -5.03 -17.48
CA SER A 146 1.36 -5.23 -16.04
C SER A 146 2.16 -6.49 -15.71
N GLY A 147 3.18 -6.36 -14.85
CA GLY A 147 3.95 -7.49 -14.35
C GLY A 147 4.82 -7.20 -13.14
N THR A 148 5.26 -8.24 -12.45
CA THR A 148 6.23 -8.13 -11.34
C THR A 148 7.65 -8.11 -11.90
N SER A 149 8.50 -7.20 -11.43
CA SER A 149 9.95 -7.40 -11.51
C SER A 149 10.28 -8.44 -10.44
N LYS A 150 10.54 -9.69 -10.84
CA LYS A 150 10.64 -10.82 -9.90
C LYS A 150 11.77 -10.59 -8.88
N GLY A 151 11.44 -9.95 -7.76
CA GLY A 151 12.31 -9.83 -6.60
C GLY A 151 12.65 -11.21 -6.03
N PRO A 152 13.64 -11.30 -5.13
CA PRO A 152 14.08 -12.59 -4.60
C PRO A 152 12.94 -13.30 -3.86
N ALA A 153 13.01 -14.63 -3.78
CA ALA A 153 12.12 -15.39 -2.91
C ALA A 153 12.30 -14.93 -1.45
N LEU A 154 11.19 -14.80 -0.70
CA LEU A 154 11.17 -14.26 0.66
C LEU A 154 12.14 -14.97 1.62
N LEU A 155 12.26 -16.30 1.51
CA LEU A 155 13.11 -17.13 2.38
C LEU A 155 14.51 -17.40 1.77
N SER A 156 14.96 -16.56 0.84
CA SER A 156 16.30 -16.64 0.25
C SER A 156 17.35 -15.90 1.09
N LYS A 157 18.63 -16.19 0.85
CA LYS A 157 19.74 -15.48 1.49
C LYS A 157 19.82 -14.00 1.09
N GLU A 158 19.25 -13.65 -0.06
CA GLU A 158 19.30 -12.30 -0.64
C GLU A 158 18.19 -11.39 -0.10
N ALA A 159 17.07 -11.98 0.33
CA ALA A 159 15.86 -11.26 0.72
C ALA A 159 16.08 -10.19 1.82
N PRO A 160 16.85 -10.42 2.90
CA PRO A 160 17.06 -9.38 3.91
C PRO A 160 17.80 -8.15 3.35
N ARG A 161 18.79 -8.37 2.48
CA ARG A 161 19.55 -7.29 1.85
C ARG A 161 18.70 -6.54 0.82
N ALA A 162 17.94 -7.28 0.01
CA ALA A 162 17.00 -6.70 -0.96
C ALA A 162 15.96 -5.83 -0.25
N LEU A 163 15.29 -6.36 0.79
CA LEU A 163 14.30 -5.62 1.58
C LEU A 163 14.81 -4.27 2.05
N VAL A 164 16.02 -4.22 2.61
CA VAL A 164 16.62 -2.96 3.08
C VAL A 164 17.00 -2.04 1.92
N SER A 165 17.69 -2.57 0.91
CA SER A 165 18.12 -1.79 -0.26
C SER A 165 16.95 -1.17 -1.01
N ASP A 166 15.90 -1.96 -1.22
CA ASP A 166 14.73 -1.58 -2.00
C ASP A 166 13.83 -0.66 -1.19
N ALA A 167 13.71 -0.86 0.13
CA ALA A 167 13.03 0.10 0.98
C ALA A 167 13.74 1.48 0.97
N LEU A 168 15.07 1.51 1.03
CA LEU A 168 15.83 2.77 0.94
C LEU A 168 15.66 3.45 -0.42
N GLN A 169 15.60 2.68 -1.50
CA GLN A 169 15.30 3.18 -2.85
C GLN A 169 13.86 3.71 -2.93
N GLY A 170 12.89 3.01 -2.36
CA GLY A 170 11.49 3.45 -2.27
C GLY A 170 11.35 4.77 -1.51
N VAL A 171 12.07 4.93 -0.40
CA VAL A 171 12.14 6.21 0.32
C VAL A 171 12.70 7.32 -0.58
N ARG A 172 13.85 7.09 -1.22
CA ARG A 172 14.46 8.08 -2.15
C ARG A 172 13.51 8.44 -3.29
N TRP A 173 12.82 7.45 -3.84
CA TRP A 173 11.84 7.65 -4.90
C TRP A 173 10.66 8.51 -4.44
N LEU A 174 10.08 8.23 -3.25
CA LEU A 174 9.01 9.03 -2.66
C LEU A 174 9.44 10.49 -2.49
N PHE A 175 10.59 10.75 -1.88
CA PHE A 175 11.09 12.11 -1.69
C PHE A 175 11.38 12.81 -3.02
N GLY A 176 11.95 12.10 -3.99
CA GLY A 176 12.19 12.62 -5.34
C GLY A 176 10.90 12.99 -6.06
N ARG A 177 9.88 12.13 -6.00
CA ARG A 177 8.56 12.38 -6.61
C ARG A 177 7.83 13.53 -5.93
N ALA A 178 7.87 13.59 -4.61
CA ALA A 178 7.30 14.70 -3.83
C ALA A 178 7.94 16.04 -4.20
N LYS A 179 9.28 16.10 -4.30
CA LYS A 179 9.99 17.32 -4.73
C LYS A 179 9.55 17.78 -6.12
N ARG A 180 9.41 16.87 -7.09
CA ARG A 180 8.93 17.20 -8.44
C ARG A 180 7.47 17.67 -8.45
N LEU A 181 6.63 17.09 -7.60
CA LEU A 181 5.23 17.52 -7.45
C LEU A 181 5.15 18.93 -6.87
N PHE A 182 5.85 19.20 -5.76
CA PHE A 182 5.85 20.53 -5.12
C PHE A 182 6.51 21.63 -5.96
N ALA A 183 7.50 21.27 -6.78
CA ALA A 183 8.12 22.19 -7.73
C ALA A 183 7.23 22.48 -8.95
N GLY A 184 6.09 21.81 -9.11
CA GLY A 184 5.21 21.93 -10.27
C GLY A 184 5.80 21.37 -11.57
N THR A 185 6.92 20.64 -11.50
CA THR A 185 7.62 20.14 -12.70
C THR A 185 7.02 18.85 -13.25
N GLN A 186 6.35 18.08 -12.40
CA GLN A 186 5.56 16.91 -12.79
C GLN A 186 4.26 16.87 -11.95
N PRO A 187 3.12 17.34 -12.49
CA PRO A 187 1.83 17.24 -11.80
C PRO A 187 1.40 15.78 -11.64
N LEU A 188 0.34 15.53 -10.88
CA LEU A 188 -0.25 14.20 -10.75
C LEU A 188 -1.02 13.84 -12.02
N GLU A 189 -0.89 12.59 -12.46
CA GLU A 189 -1.72 12.06 -13.53
C GLU A 189 -3.21 12.07 -13.17
N PRO A 190 -4.11 12.36 -14.12
CA PRO A 190 -5.55 12.31 -13.89
C PRO A 190 -5.98 10.93 -13.35
N GLY A 191 -6.83 10.93 -12.32
CA GLY A 191 -7.34 9.70 -11.72
C GLY A 191 -6.36 8.97 -10.78
N ALA A 192 -5.15 9.49 -10.57
CA ALA A 192 -4.20 8.92 -9.60
C ALA A 192 -4.70 9.01 -8.15
N GLN A 193 -5.55 9.99 -7.84
CA GLN A 193 -6.19 10.16 -6.53
C GLN A 193 -7.32 9.15 -6.30
N GLY A 194 -7.58 8.24 -7.24
CA GLY A 194 -8.65 7.24 -7.13
C GLY A 194 -10.06 7.75 -7.45
N PHE A 195 -10.23 9.05 -7.68
CA PHE A 195 -11.45 9.71 -8.14
C PHE A 195 -11.35 10.09 -9.62
N GLY A 196 -12.46 10.05 -10.36
CA GLY A 196 -12.51 10.31 -11.80
C GLY A 196 -12.90 9.07 -12.61
N PRO A 197 -13.04 9.18 -13.96
CA PRO A 197 -13.33 8.02 -14.79
C PRO A 197 -12.28 6.93 -14.53
N GLY A 198 -12.77 5.71 -14.27
CA GLY A 198 -11.93 4.54 -14.07
C GLY A 198 -11.04 4.29 -15.28
N TYR A 199 -10.03 3.43 -15.14
CA TYR A 199 -9.29 2.98 -16.31
C TYR A 199 -10.31 2.25 -17.20
N GLU A 200 -10.68 2.83 -18.33
CA GLU A 200 -11.31 2.09 -19.42
C GLU A 200 -10.21 1.17 -19.93
N GLY A 201 -10.20 -0.06 -19.45
CA GLY A 201 -9.31 -1.08 -20.00
C GLY A 201 -9.50 -1.18 -21.51
N PRO A 202 -8.49 -1.66 -22.25
CA PRO A 202 -8.66 -1.91 -23.67
C PRO A 202 -9.94 -2.71 -23.87
N SER A 203 -10.88 -2.14 -24.63
CA SER A 203 -12.14 -2.79 -24.94
C SER A 203 -11.79 -4.08 -25.67
N VAL A 204 -12.00 -5.21 -25.00
CA VAL A 204 -11.88 -6.51 -25.64
C VAL A 204 -13.01 -6.56 -26.67
N GLY A 205 -12.66 -6.39 -27.95
CA GLY A 205 -13.64 -6.54 -29.03
C GLY A 205 -14.34 -7.88 -28.87
N LEU A 206 -15.67 -7.90 -28.99
CA LEU A 206 -16.50 -9.11 -28.82
C LEU A 206 -16.01 -10.30 -29.67
N GLU A 207 -15.27 -10.04 -30.76
CA GLU A 207 -14.59 -11.05 -31.58
C GLU A 207 -13.55 -11.87 -30.83
N ALA A 208 -12.80 -11.28 -29.89
CA ALA A 208 -11.79 -11.97 -29.07
C ALA A 208 -12.41 -12.87 -27.98
N LEU A 209 -13.70 -12.70 -27.69
CA LEU A 209 -14.48 -13.57 -26.79
C LEU A 209 -15.21 -14.69 -27.55
N SER A 210 -15.08 -14.73 -28.89
CA SER A 210 -15.69 -15.79 -29.69
C SER A 210 -14.96 -17.11 -29.49
N PRO A 211 -15.66 -18.23 -29.20
CA PRO A 211 -15.04 -19.56 -29.06
C PRO A 211 -14.40 -20.07 -30.36
N LYS A 212 -14.53 -19.34 -31.48
CA LYS A 212 -13.86 -19.59 -32.76
C LYS A 212 -12.67 -18.67 -33.04
N ALA A 213 -12.29 -17.80 -32.10
CA ALA A 213 -11.13 -16.93 -32.28
C ALA A 213 -9.87 -17.81 -32.48
N PRO A 214 -9.08 -17.58 -33.54
CA PRO A 214 -7.87 -18.37 -33.76
C PRO A 214 -6.91 -18.13 -32.61
N VAL A 215 -6.45 -19.22 -31.97
CA VAL A 215 -5.37 -19.15 -30.98
C VAL A 215 -4.14 -18.58 -31.70
N PRO A 216 -3.55 -17.47 -31.23
CA PRO A 216 -2.33 -16.94 -31.83
C PRO A 216 -1.26 -18.04 -31.83
N GLY A 217 -0.84 -18.47 -33.02
CA GLY A 217 0.27 -19.39 -33.17
C GLY A 217 1.57 -18.70 -32.72
N PRO A 218 2.61 -19.46 -32.33
CA PRO A 218 3.88 -18.87 -31.94
C PRO A 218 4.45 -18.09 -33.14
N GLU A 219 4.57 -16.77 -33.00
CA GLU A 219 5.28 -15.95 -33.98
C GLU A 219 6.75 -16.37 -34.00
N VAL A 220 7.16 -16.99 -35.10
CA VAL A 220 8.57 -17.22 -35.40
C VAL A 220 9.16 -15.85 -35.77
N PRO A 221 10.19 -15.35 -35.06
CA PRO A 221 10.82 -14.08 -35.42
C PRO A 221 11.36 -14.17 -36.84
N ARG A 222 10.96 -13.24 -37.72
CA ARG A 222 11.61 -13.08 -39.03
C ARG A 222 13.02 -12.54 -38.78
N ALA A 223 13.99 -13.25 -39.35
CA ALA A 223 15.43 -12.95 -39.30
C ALA A 223 15.78 -11.61 -39.96
#